data_AF-A0A3N5MTE5-F1
#
_entry.id   AF-A0A3N5MTE5-F1
#
_cell.length_a   1.000
_cell.length_b   1.000
_cell.length_c   1.000
_cell.angle_alpha   90.00
_cell.angle_beta   90.00
_cell.angle_gamma   90.00
#
_symmetry.space_group_name_H-M   'P 1'
#
loop_
_entity.id
_entity.type
_entity.pdbx_description
1 polymer ?
#
loop_
_entity_poly.entity_id
_entity_poly.type
_entity_poly.pdbx_seq_one_letter_code
_entity_poly.pdbx_strand_id
1 'polypeptide(L)'
;MRSIVEEALTKARDETIKPSQNNEDLDQILAELKTEIAVIGCGGGGSNTISRMMEEGIHGAKLIAINTDAQHLIRTHADQRILVCLQRTRGLGAGAIPQIGEEAALESEQEIRAVVSGSDMVFITVGLGGGTGTGVAPVVAKSAREEGALTIA
;
A
#
# COMPACT_ATOMS: atom_id res chain seq x y z
N MET A 1 -19.64 48.70 41.40
CA MET A 1 -19.64 47.22 41.42
C MET A 1 -20.37 46.80 40.16
N ARG A 2 -19.67 46.34 39.11
CA ARG A 2 -20.33 45.90 37.87
C ARG A 2 -21.17 44.67 38.16
N SER A 3 -22.33 44.56 37.52
CA SER A 3 -23.26 43.46 37.78
C SER A 3 -22.64 42.14 37.32
N ILE A 4 -22.86 41.06 38.07
CA ILE A 4 -22.49 39.69 37.68
C ILE A 4 -23.05 39.36 36.28
N VAL A 5 -24.19 39.98 35.94
CA VAL A 5 -24.84 39.88 34.63
C VAL A 5 -24.04 40.61 33.54
N GLU A 6 -23.43 41.76 33.83
CA GLU A 6 -22.57 42.48 32.88
C GLU A 6 -21.26 41.74 32.63
N GLU A 7 -20.63 41.18 33.66
CA GLU A 7 -19.41 40.35 33.49
C GLU A 7 -19.70 39.07 32.70
N ALA A 8 -20.85 38.44 32.93
CA ALA A 8 -21.29 37.27 32.16
C ALA A 8 -21.58 37.62 30.68
N LEU A 9 -22.22 38.76 30.41
CA LEU A 9 -22.48 39.23 29.04
C LEU A 9 -21.21 39.68 28.31
N THR A 10 -20.19 40.16 29.03
CA THR A 10 -18.90 40.53 28.45
C THR A 10 -18.09 39.28 28.09
N LYS A 11 -18.09 38.25 28.95
CA LYS A 11 -17.47 36.94 28.65
C LYS A 11 -18.15 36.21 27.49
N ALA A 12 -19.48 36.26 27.41
CA ALA A 12 -20.22 35.65 26.30
C ALA A 12 -20.00 36.37 24.95
N ARG A 13 -19.57 37.65 24.98
CA ARG A 13 -19.18 38.40 23.78
C ARG A 13 -17.72 38.18 23.35
N ASP A 14 -16.86 37.73 24.25
CA ASP A 14 -15.47 37.35 23.93
C ASP A 14 -15.35 35.90 23.43
N GLU A 15 -16.38 35.07 23.60
CA GLU A 15 -16.51 33.76 22.95
C GLU A 15 -17.09 33.85 21.53
N THR A 16 -16.88 34.96 20.83
CA THR A 16 -16.82 34.88 19.37
C THR A 16 -15.65 33.97 19.04
N ILE A 17 -15.95 32.71 18.72
CA ILE A 17 -15.09 31.84 17.93
C ILE A 17 -14.65 32.70 16.74
N LYS A 18 -13.43 33.22 16.80
CA LYS A 18 -12.85 33.98 15.70
C LYS A 18 -12.61 32.97 14.60
N PRO A 19 -13.35 33.01 13.48
CA PRO A 19 -13.04 32.17 12.34
C PRO A 19 -11.89 32.84 11.61
N SER A 20 -10.66 32.66 12.11
CA SER A 20 -9.44 32.93 11.34
C SER A 20 -8.21 32.38 12.06
N GLN A 21 -7.73 31.22 11.62
CA GLN A 21 -6.37 30.68 11.73
C GLN A 21 -6.27 29.53 10.71
N ASN A 22 -6.09 29.95 9.44
CA ASN A 22 -4.95 29.70 8.55
C ASN A 22 -5.10 28.40 7.77
N ASN A 23 -5.23 28.51 6.44
CA ASN A 23 -5.24 27.37 5.53
C ASN A 23 -4.03 26.45 5.76
N GLU A 24 -2.90 27.00 6.24
CA GLU A 24 -1.69 26.25 6.61
C GLU A 24 -1.91 25.22 7.73
N ASP A 25 -2.69 25.54 8.77
CA ASP A 25 -3.02 24.59 9.84
C ASP A 25 -3.93 23.47 9.33
N LEU A 26 -4.83 23.81 8.40
CA LEU A 26 -5.71 22.85 7.75
C LEU A 26 -4.93 21.91 6.83
N ASP A 27 -4.01 22.45 6.03
CA ASP A 27 -3.13 21.69 5.14
C ASP A 27 -2.22 20.73 5.93
N GLN A 28 -1.76 21.16 7.11
CA GLN A 28 -0.93 20.34 8.00
C GLN A 28 -1.72 19.18 8.63
N ILE A 29 -2.94 19.43 9.10
CA ILE A 29 -3.84 18.35 9.58
C ILE A 29 -4.18 17.39 8.43
N LEU A 30 -4.41 17.91 7.22
CA LEU A 30 -4.73 17.09 6.06
C LEU A 30 -3.55 16.19 5.64
N ALA A 31 -2.32 16.70 5.77
CA ALA A 31 -1.10 15.94 5.54
C ALA A 31 -0.92 14.82 6.57
N GLU A 32 -1.23 15.06 7.85
CA GLU A 32 -1.17 14.03 8.90
C GLU A 32 -2.24 12.94 8.73
N LEU A 33 -3.40 13.28 8.14
CA LEU A 33 -4.49 12.33 7.86
C LEU A 33 -4.29 11.52 6.57
N LYS A 34 -3.25 11.83 5.79
CA LYS A 34 -3.02 11.17 4.50
C LYS A 34 -2.65 9.70 4.73
N THR A 35 -3.52 8.81 4.27
CA THR A 35 -3.31 7.36 4.34
C THR A 35 -2.39 6.91 3.20
N GLU A 36 -1.31 6.20 3.53
CA GLU A 36 -0.43 5.56 2.56
C GLU A 36 -0.96 4.17 2.21
N ILE A 37 -1.43 4.03 0.97
CA ILE A 37 -2.06 2.79 0.45
C ILE A 37 -1.12 2.14 -0.56
N ALA A 38 -0.86 0.85 -0.40
CA ALA A 38 -0.17 0.03 -1.40
C ALA A 38 -1.09 -1.06 -1.96
N VAL A 39 -1.07 -1.25 -3.28
CA VAL A 39 -1.76 -2.35 -3.96
C VAL A 39 -0.71 -3.23 -4.61
N ILE A 40 -0.64 -4.49 -4.21
CA ILE A 40 0.40 -5.43 -4.58
C ILE A 40 -0.20 -6.59 -5.39
N GLY A 41 0.12 -6.63 -6.68
CA GLY A 41 -0.24 -7.70 -7.59
C GLY A 41 0.77 -8.84 -7.56
N CYS A 42 0.36 -10.03 -7.13
CA CYS A 42 1.23 -11.20 -7.06
C CYS A 42 1.05 -12.14 -8.27
N GLY A 43 2.16 -12.49 -8.91
CA GLY A 43 2.19 -13.38 -10.07
C GLY A 43 1.53 -12.77 -11.32
N GLY A 44 1.22 -13.61 -12.30
CA GLY A 44 0.73 -13.14 -13.60
C GLY A 44 -0.66 -12.48 -13.56
N GLY A 45 -1.62 -13.09 -12.84
CA GLY A 45 -2.95 -12.51 -12.66
C GLY A 45 -2.91 -11.17 -11.93
N GLY A 46 -2.19 -11.11 -10.81
CA GLY A 46 -2.02 -9.86 -10.06
C GLY A 46 -1.28 -8.78 -10.87
N SER A 47 -0.23 -9.15 -11.61
CA SER A 47 0.49 -8.21 -12.49
C SER A 47 -0.41 -7.60 -13.57
N ASN A 48 -1.33 -8.40 -14.14
CA ASN A 48 -2.30 -7.90 -15.11
C ASN A 48 -3.31 -6.93 -14.46
N THR A 49 -3.79 -7.24 -13.25
CA THR A 49 -4.66 -6.34 -12.48
C THR A 49 -3.96 -4.99 -12.24
N ILE A 50 -2.71 -5.01 -11.78
CA ILE A 50 -1.93 -3.79 -11.54
C ILE A 50 -1.72 -2.99 -12.83
N SER A 51 -1.40 -3.65 -13.94
CA SER A 51 -1.29 -2.98 -15.24
C SER A 51 -2.58 -2.29 -15.63
N ARG A 52 -3.72 -2.96 -15.43
CA ARG A 52 -5.03 -2.38 -15.70
C ARG A 52 -5.33 -1.18 -14.80
N MET A 53 -4.99 -1.26 -13.52
CA MET A 53 -5.15 -0.15 -12.58
C MET A 53 -4.33 1.08 -12.98
N MET A 54 -3.10 0.87 -13.47
CA MET A 54 -2.27 1.95 -14.01
C MET A 54 -2.88 2.55 -15.28
N GLU A 55 -3.34 1.72 -16.21
CA GLU A 55 -3.96 2.15 -17.47
C GLU A 55 -5.26 2.95 -17.26
N GLU A 56 -6.06 2.57 -16.26
CA GLU A 56 -7.29 3.28 -15.89
C GLU A 56 -7.02 4.53 -15.04
N GLY A 57 -5.76 4.80 -14.66
CA GLY A 57 -5.37 6.01 -13.94
C GLY A 57 -5.79 6.04 -12.48
N ILE A 58 -5.70 4.92 -11.77
CA ILE A 58 -5.97 4.90 -10.31
C ILE A 58 -4.91 5.74 -9.58
N HIS A 59 -5.37 6.73 -8.82
CA HIS A 59 -4.55 7.63 -8.03
C HIS A 59 -4.74 7.38 -6.53
N GLY A 60 -3.76 7.77 -5.72
CA GLY A 60 -3.83 7.67 -4.26
C GLY A 60 -3.41 6.31 -3.67
N ALA A 61 -2.92 5.39 -4.50
CA ALA A 61 -2.29 4.16 -4.06
C ALA A 61 -1.03 3.87 -4.87
N LYS A 62 -0.02 3.30 -4.22
CA LYS A 62 1.19 2.82 -4.88
C LYS A 62 0.92 1.45 -5.50
N LEU A 63 1.04 1.36 -6.82
CA LEU A 63 0.72 0.15 -7.58
C LEU A 63 2.00 -0.66 -7.82
N ILE A 64 2.07 -1.84 -7.20
CA ILE A 64 3.27 -2.68 -7.17
C ILE A 64 2.97 -4.04 -7.80
N ALA A 65 3.86 -4.53 -8.66
CA ALA A 65 3.78 -5.88 -9.20
C ALA A 65 4.96 -6.74 -8.71
N ILE A 66 4.67 -7.95 -8.22
CA ILE A 66 5.65 -8.94 -7.77
C ILE A 66 5.50 -10.21 -8.59
N ASN A 67 6.58 -10.66 -9.23
CA ASN A 67 6.53 -11.85 -10.06
C ASN A 67 7.88 -12.60 -10.05
N THR A 68 7.87 -13.89 -10.34
CA THR A 68 9.07 -14.71 -10.61
C THR A 68 9.41 -14.78 -12.10
N ASP A 69 8.44 -14.44 -12.96
CA ASP A 69 8.63 -14.37 -14.42
C ASP A 69 9.09 -12.97 -14.82
N ALA A 70 10.36 -12.85 -15.23
CA ALA A 70 10.96 -11.59 -15.64
C ALA A 70 10.36 -11.06 -16.95
N GLN A 71 9.98 -11.95 -17.88
CA GLN A 71 9.40 -11.55 -19.16
C GLN A 71 8.03 -10.92 -18.94
N HIS A 72 7.21 -11.52 -18.07
CA HIS A 72 5.94 -10.91 -17.69
C HIS A 72 6.19 -9.60 -16.94
N LEU A 73 7.11 -9.57 -15.99
CA LEU A 73 7.33 -8.36 -15.19
C LEU A 73 7.78 -7.16 -16.02
N ILE A 74 8.60 -7.36 -17.07
CA ILE A 74 9.06 -6.28 -17.96
C ILE A 74 7.90 -5.60 -18.70
N ARG A 75 6.88 -6.35 -19.11
CA ARG A 75 5.70 -5.81 -19.82
C ARG A 75 4.61 -5.26 -18.90
N THR A 76 4.72 -5.46 -17.60
CA THR A 76 3.72 -5.03 -16.60
C THR A 76 3.81 -3.52 -16.37
N HIS A 77 2.71 -2.79 -16.39
CA HIS A 77 2.69 -1.37 -16.00
C HIS A 77 2.44 -1.28 -14.49
N ALA A 78 3.36 -0.67 -13.75
CA ALA A 78 3.31 -0.51 -12.29
C ALA A 78 4.26 0.61 -11.87
N ASP A 79 3.99 1.26 -10.74
CA ASP A 79 4.93 2.23 -10.14
C ASP A 79 6.23 1.54 -9.71
N GLN A 80 6.10 0.32 -9.20
CA GLN A 80 7.25 -0.51 -8.80
C GLN A 80 7.06 -1.96 -9.23
N ARG A 81 8.14 -2.58 -9.69
CA ARG A 81 8.18 -3.97 -10.15
C ARG A 81 9.25 -4.73 -9.38
N ILE A 82 8.91 -5.90 -8.85
CA ILE A 82 9.81 -6.71 -8.03
C ILE A 82 9.92 -8.10 -8.66
N LEU A 83 11.14 -8.46 -9.04
CA LEU A 83 11.46 -9.79 -9.53
C LEU A 83 11.95 -10.63 -8.35
N VAL A 84 11.10 -11.52 -7.85
CA VAL A 84 11.49 -12.45 -6.80
C VAL A 84 12.20 -13.66 -7.41
N CYS A 85 13.21 -14.19 -6.71
CA CYS A 85 13.90 -15.44 -7.05
C CYS A 85 14.72 -15.44 -8.37
N LEU A 86 15.51 -14.38 -8.58
CA LEU A 86 16.47 -14.30 -9.69
C LEU A 86 17.45 -15.49 -9.70
N GLN A 87 17.90 -15.97 -8.53
CA GLN A 87 18.96 -16.98 -8.44
C GLN A 87 18.49 -18.41 -8.77
N ARG A 88 17.28 -18.82 -8.37
CA ARG A 88 16.82 -20.21 -8.60
C ARG A 88 16.06 -20.40 -9.89
N THR A 89 15.15 -19.48 -10.22
CA THR A 89 14.33 -19.60 -11.43
C THR A 89 15.01 -18.98 -12.66
N ARG A 90 16.07 -18.19 -12.46
CA ARG A 90 16.70 -17.37 -13.50
C ARG A 90 15.70 -16.44 -14.20
N GLY A 91 14.62 -16.07 -13.51
CA GLY A 91 13.54 -15.24 -14.04
C GLY A 91 12.58 -15.96 -14.99
N LEU A 92 12.54 -17.30 -15.01
CA LEU A 92 11.66 -18.10 -15.88
C LEU A 92 10.28 -18.38 -15.27
N GLY A 93 10.05 -17.98 -14.02
CA GLY A 93 8.79 -18.24 -13.31
C GLY A 93 8.78 -19.51 -12.45
N ALA A 94 7.70 -19.68 -11.68
CA ALA A 94 7.53 -20.76 -10.70
C ALA A 94 6.90 -22.06 -11.26
N GLY A 95 6.65 -22.13 -12.58
CA GLY A 95 6.17 -23.36 -13.24
C GLY A 95 4.84 -23.93 -12.70
N ALA A 96 3.94 -23.07 -12.22
CA ALA A 96 2.69 -23.46 -11.55
C ALA A 96 2.83 -24.23 -10.23
N ILE A 97 4.01 -24.23 -9.61
CA ILE A 97 4.28 -24.89 -8.33
C ILE A 97 4.30 -23.83 -7.21
N PRO A 98 3.31 -23.82 -6.28
CA PRO A 98 3.23 -22.81 -5.23
C PRO A 98 4.46 -22.75 -4.32
N GLN A 99 5.05 -23.91 -4.00
CA GLN A 99 6.22 -24.01 -3.14
C GLN A 99 7.41 -23.22 -3.71
N ILE A 100 7.59 -23.25 -5.04
CA ILE A 100 8.65 -22.45 -5.69
C ILE A 100 8.36 -20.96 -5.54
N GLY A 101 7.09 -20.54 -5.64
CA GLY A 101 6.69 -19.14 -5.44
C GLY A 101 6.84 -18.66 -3.99
N GLU A 102 6.59 -19.55 -3.02
CA GLU A 102 6.75 -19.25 -1.60
C GLU A 102 8.22 -19.11 -1.23
N GLU A 103 9.06 -20.09 -1.59
CA GLU A 103 10.49 -20.04 -1.35
C GLU A 103 11.13 -18.83 -2.05
N ALA A 104 10.67 -18.52 -3.26
CA ALA A 104 11.03 -17.30 -3.98
C ALA A 104 10.77 -16.03 -3.19
N ALA A 105 9.59 -15.93 -2.56
CA ALA A 105 9.22 -14.77 -1.77
C ALA A 105 10.02 -14.71 -0.45
N LEU A 106 10.31 -15.84 0.18
CA LEU A 106 11.13 -15.90 1.40
C LEU A 106 12.58 -15.47 1.14
N GLU A 107 13.16 -15.85 0.01
CA GLU A 107 14.50 -15.41 -0.41
C GLU A 107 14.56 -13.89 -0.61
N SER A 108 13.46 -13.29 -1.07
CA SER A 108 13.31 -11.86 -1.32
C SER A 108 12.53 -11.15 -0.21
N GLU A 109 12.44 -11.71 1.00
CA GLU A 109 11.58 -11.17 2.07
C GLU A 109 11.94 -9.72 2.43
N GLN A 110 13.25 -9.39 2.43
CA GLN A 110 13.72 -8.03 2.73
C GLN A 110 13.20 -7.01 1.71
N GLU A 111 13.16 -7.36 0.42
CA GLU A 111 12.64 -6.51 -0.64
C GLU A 111 11.12 -6.34 -0.50
N ILE A 112 10.40 -7.43 -0.20
CA ILE A 112 8.96 -7.40 0.04
C ILE A 112 8.63 -6.50 1.25
N ARG A 113 9.38 -6.66 2.35
CA ARG A 113 9.23 -5.86 3.57
C ARG A 113 9.45 -4.37 3.30
N ALA A 114 10.50 -4.02 2.57
CA ALA A 114 10.79 -2.64 2.19
C ALA A 114 9.66 -1.97 1.39
N VAL A 115 8.84 -2.76 0.70
CA VAL A 115 7.76 -2.28 -0.15
C VAL A 115 6.46 -2.04 0.62
N VAL A 116 6.19 -2.87 1.63
CA VAL A 116 5.02 -2.71 2.51
C VAL A 116 5.29 -1.79 3.70
N SER A 117 6.56 -1.54 4.03
CA SER A 117 6.94 -0.68 5.15
C SER A 117 6.44 0.76 4.92
N GLY A 118 5.87 1.35 5.98
CA GLY A 118 5.26 2.68 5.94
C GLY A 118 3.90 2.77 5.25
N SER A 119 3.31 1.64 4.83
CA SER A 119 1.93 1.61 4.34
C SER A 119 0.95 1.45 5.49
N ASP A 120 -0.09 2.28 5.55
CA ASP A 120 -1.19 2.11 6.50
C ASP A 120 -2.12 0.96 6.06
N MET A 121 -2.27 0.78 4.75
CA MET A 121 -3.14 -0.22 4.15
C MET A 121 -2.46 -0.91 2.97
N VAL A 122 -2.54 -2.23 2.94
CA VAL A 122 -1.98 -3.06 1.86
C VAL A 122 -3.09 -3.94 1.29
N PHE A 123 -3.40 -3.74 0.01
CA PHE A 123 -4.25 -4.62 -0.79
C PHE A 123 -3.40 -5.61 -1.56
N ILE A 124 -3.72 -6.89 -1.48
CA ILE A 124 -3.02 -7.95 -2.19
C ILE A 124 -3.99 -8.52 -3.21
N THR A 125 -3.63 -8.45 -4.49
CA THR A 125 -4.43 -9.01 -5.57
C THR A 125 -3.69 -10.15 -6.24
N VAL A 126 -4.35 -11.29 -6.38
CA VAL A 126 -3.73 -12.51 -6.88
C VAL A 126 -4.74 -13.39 -7.61
N GLY A 127 -4.31 -13.98 -8.72
CA GLY A 127 -4.99 -15.13 -9.31
C GLY A 127 -4.50 -16.41 -8.66
N LEU A 128 -5.34 -17.04 -7.83
CA LEU A 128 -5.01 -18.32 -7.19
C LEU A 128 -4.98 -19.47 -8.20
N GLY A 129 -4.23 -20.53 -7.89
CA GLY A 129 -4.10 -21.75 -8.69
C GLY A 129 -2.81 -21.83 -9.53
N GLY A 130 -2.08 -20.72 -9.66
CA GLY A 130 -0.72 -20.70 -10.22
C GLY A 130 0.36 -20.93 -9.16
N GLY A 131 1.63 -20.91 -9.58
CA GLY A 131 2.77 -21.10 -8.67
C GLY A 131 3.16 -19.81 -7.96
N THR A 132 3.46 -18.77 -8.74
CA THR A 132 3.94 -17.50 -8.21
C THR A 132 2.91 -16.81 -7.33
N GLY A 133 1.69 -16.60 -7.84
CA GLY A 133 0.65 -15.90 -7.10
C GLY A 133 0.33 -16.58 -5.78
N THR A 134 0.04 -17.89 -5.83
CA THR A 134 -0.35 -18.67 -4.65
C THR A 134 0.78 -18.77 -3.62
N GLY A 135 2.05 -18.84 -4.03
CA GLY A 135 3.18 -18.89 -3.10
C GLY A 135 3.61 -17.53 -2.54
N VAL A 136 3.59 -16.48 -3.37
CA VAL A 136 4.07 -15.14 -2.99
C VAL A 136 3.06 -14.40 -2.12
N ALA A 137 1.76 -14.48 -2.44
CA ALA A 137 0.73 -13.67 -1.78
C ALA A 137 0.66 -13.87 -0.25
N PRO A 138 0.74 -15.10 0.31
CA PRO A 138 0.77 -15.30 1.75
C PRO A 138 1.99 -14.67 2.44
N VAL A 139 3.15 -14.69 1.79
CA VAL A 139 4.39 -14.08 2.32
C VAL A 139 4.25 -12.56 2.35
N VAL A 140 3.74 -11.95 1.28
CA VAL A 140 3.44 -10.51 1.25
C VAL A 140 2.45 -10.13 2.35
N ALA A 141 1.38 -10.91 2.52
CA ALA A 141 0.37 -10.65 3.55
C ALA A 141 0.95 -10.72 4.96
N LYS A 142 1.83 -11.69 5.21
CA LYS A 142 2.54 -11.81 6.47
C LYS A 142 3.44 -10.61 6.72
N SER A 143 4.28 -10.22 5.75
CA SER A 143 5.16 -9.06 5.88
C SER A 143 4.38 -7.76 6.11
N ALA A 144 3.27 -7.54 5.41
CA ALA A 144 2.42 -6.35 5.60
C ALA A 144 1.84 -6.29 7.03
N ARG A 145 1.34 -7.42 7.55
CA ARG A 145 0.83 -7.50 8.92
C ARG A 145 1.92 -7.27 9.97
N GLU A 146 3.12 -7.79 9.75
CA GLU A 146 4.27 -7.59 10.65
C GLU A 146 4.73 -6.14 10.69
N GLU A 147 4.62 -5.41 9.58
CA GLU A 147 4.92 -3.98 9.50
C GLU A 147 3.77 -3.08 10.01
N GLY A 148 2.67 -3.68 10.48
CA GLY A 148 1.55 -2.97 11.12
C GLY A 148 0.47 -2.47 10.16
N ALA A 149 0.52 -2.82 8.87
CA ALA A 149 -0.45 -2.38 7.88
C ALA A 149 -1.78 -3.16 7.96
N LEU A 150 -2.90 -2.46 7.73
CA LEU A 150 -4.18 -3.10 7.49
C LEU A 150 -4.12 -3.90 6.18
N THR A 151 -4.13 -5.22 6.30
CA THR A 151 -3.86 -6.12 5.16
C THR A 151 -5.14 -6.79 4.65
N ILE A 152 -5.44 -6.58 3.37
CA ILE A 152 -6.64 -7.07 2.67
C ILE A 152 -6.18 -7.90 1.46
N ALA A 153 -6.79 -9.07 1.23
CA ALA A 153 -6.46 -9.98 0.12
C ALA A 153 -7.71 -10.62 -0.48
#